data_AF-A0A7C1A0Q0-F1
#
_entry.id   AF-A0A7C1A0Q0-F1
#
_cell.length_a   1.000
_cell.length_b   1.000
_cell.length_c   1.000
_cell.angle_alpha   90.00
_cell.angle_beta   90.00
_cell.angle_gamma   90.00
#
_symmetry.space_group_name_H-M   'P 1'
#
loop_
_entity.id
_entity.type
_entity.pdbx_description
1 polymer ?
#
loop_
_entity_poly.entity_id
_entity_poly.type
_entity_poly.pdbx_seq_one_letter_code
_entity_poly.pdbx_strand_id
1 'polypeptide(L)'
;MNSFRRYVASATVINPEEQVRFYKMASLFTRKSFIVMSGLGNIIKSRQNVKREYPLLILSGDKDLELAIRMSKLWHHDESKSKFFIINNAGHCANMDNGINFNKVVAGFLSDIK
;
A
#
# COMPACT_ATOMS: atom_id res chain seq x y z
N MET A 1 -19.86 2.25 -12.35
CA MET A 1 -19.29 2.06 -11.00
C MET A 1 -19.00 0.60 -10.69
N ASN A 2 -19.89 -0.35 -11.00
CA ASN A 2 -19.60 -1.77 -10.73
C ASN A 2 -18.40 -2.32 -11.52
N SER A 3 -18.27 -1.96 -12.81
CA SER A 3 -17.09 -2.27 -13.62
C SER A 3 -15.81 -1.73 -13.00
N PHE A 4 -15.79 -0.44 -12.65
CA PHE A 4 -14.70 0.21 -11.94
C PHE A 4 -14.33 -0.51 -10.63
N ARG A 5 -15.31 -0.81 -9.77
CA ARG A 5 -15.08 -1.49 -8.49
C ARG A 5 -14.47 -2.89 -8.68
N ARG A 6 -14.95 -3.64 -9.68
CA ARG A 6 -14.37 -4.95 -10.03
C ARG A 6 -12.93 -4.81 -10.50
N TYR A 7 -12.66 -3.85 -11.37
CA TYR A 7 -11.31 -3.57 -11.85
C TYR A 7 -10.37 -3.22 -10.69
N VAL A 8 -10.77 -2.29 -9.80
CA VAL A 8 -9.94 -1.91 -8.66
C VAL A 8 -9.71 -3.10 -7.74
N ALA A 9 -10.74 -3.89 -7.42
CA ALA A 9 -10.56 -5.10 -6.61
C ALA A 9 -9.52 -6.05 -7.23
N SER A 10 -9.62 -6.32 -8.54
CA SER A 10 -8.66 -7.19 -9.24
C SER A 10 -7.25 -6.62 -9.35
N ALA A 11 -7.12 -5.29 -9.39
CA ALA A 11 -5.82 -4.62 -9.46
C ALA A 11 -5.16 -4.46 -8.08
N THR A 12 -5.95 -4.51 -7.00
CA THR A 12 -5.47 -4.24 -5.63
C THR A 12 -5.13 -5.50 -4.84
N VAL A 13 -5.88 -6.59 -5.03
CA VAL A 13 -5.66 -7.87 -4.33
C VAL A 13 -5.65 -9.02 -5.31
N ILE A 14 -4.78 -10.01 -5.07
CA ILE A 14 -4.57 -11.13 -6.00
C ILE A 14 -5.49 -12.32 -5.68
N ASN A 15 -5.88 -12.49 -4.42
CA ASN A 15 -6.69 -13.64 -4.01
C ASN A 15 -8.16 -13.41 -4.37
N PRO A 16 -8.86 -14.35 -5.07
CA PRO A 16 -10.25 -14.16 -5.47
C PRO A 16 -11.21 -13.88 -4.30
N GLU A 17 -11.01 -14.54 -3.16
CA GLU A 17 -11.81 -14.29 -1.95
C GLU A 17 -11.60 -12.86 -1.43
N GLU A 18 -10.35 -12.39 -1.45
CA GLU A 18 -10.02 -11.02 -1.04
C GLU A 18 -10.51 -9.98 -2.06
N GLN A 19 -10.57 -10.32 -3.36
CA GLN A 19 -11.20 -9.46 -4.37
C GLN A 19 -12.69 -9.24 -4.07
N VAL A 20 -13.41 -10.27 -3.60
CA VAL A 20 -14.81 -10.13 -3.18
C VAL A 20 -14.94 -9.22 -1.95
N ARG A 21 -14.05 -9.40 -0.96
CA ARG A 21 -14.02 -8.55 0.24
C ARG A 21 -13.69 -7.10 -0.09
N PHE A 22 -12.67 -6.89 -0.93
CA PHE A 22 -12.29 -5.57 -1.42
C PHE A 22 -13.41 -4.92 -2.22
N TYR A 23 -14.09 -5.67 -3.10
CA TYR A 23 -15.24 -5.18 -3.86
C TYR A 23 -16.36 -4.72 -2.92
N LYS A 24 -16.67 -5.49 -1.87
CA LYS A 24 -17.69 -5.12 -0.87
C LYS A 24 -17.31 -3.82 -0.17
N MET A 25 -16.05 -3.66 0.23
CA MET A 25 -15.55 -2.40 0.79
C MET A 25 -15.64 -1.24 -0.22
N ALA A 26 -15.15 -1.44 -1.44
CA ALA A 26 -15.19 -0.45 -2.51
C ALA A 26 -16.62 -0.06 -2.92
N SER A 27 -17.61 -0.92 -2.64
CA SER A 27 -19.03 -0.64 -2.89
C SER A 27 -19.58 0.50 -2.02
N LEU A 28 -18.94 0.78 -0.88
CA LEU A 28 -19.29 1.87 0.03
C LEU A 28 -18.89 3.24 -0.53
N PHE A 29 -17.94 3.29 -1.48
CA PHE A 29 -17.58 4.52 -2.18
C PHE A 29 -18.66 4.88 -3.19
N THR A 30 -19.09 6.14 -3.17
CA THR A 30 -20.09 6.71 -4.10
C THR A 30 -19.42 7.70 -5.06
N ARG A 31 -20.14 8.19 -6.08
CA ARG A 31 -19.62 9.27 -6.95
C ARG A 31 -19.19 10.51 -6.15
N LYS A 32 -19.89 10.82 -5.04
CA LYS A 32 -19.54 11.95 -4.16
C LYS A 32 -18.19 11.76 -3.47
N SER A 33 -17.80 10.51 -3.18
CA SER A 33 -16.48 10.21 -2.60
C SER A 33 -15.35 10.66 -3.52
N PHE A 34 -15.49 10.49 -4.84
CA PHE A 34 -14.46 10.90 -5.80
C PHE A 34 -14.27 12.42 -5.89
N ILE A 35 -15.35 13.20 -5.70
CA ILE A 35 -15.25 14.66 -5.68
C ILE A 35 -14.32 15.10 -4.55
N VAL A 36 -14.47 14.50 -3.36
CA VAL A 36 -13.60 14.79 -2.21
C VAL A 36 -12.16 14.33 -2.48
N MET A 37 -11.98 13.18 -3.13
CA MET A 37 -10.64 12.66 -3.47
C MET A 37 -9.91 13.47 -4.57
N SER A 38 -10.60 14.27 -5.37
CA SER A 38 -9.99 15.08 -6.44
C SER A 38 -8.93 16.07 -5.92
N GLY A 39 -9.01 16.47 -4.64
CA GLY A 39 -8.06 17.37 -4.00
C GLY A 39 -6.79 16.71 -3.48
N LEU A 40 -6.63 15.39 -3.56
CA LEU A 40 -5.48 14.67 -2.96
C LEU A 40 -4.13 15.15 -3.51
N GLY A 41 -4.07 15.54 -4.79
CA GLY A 41 -2.86 16.08 -5.40
C GLY A 41 -2.35 17.37 -4.72
N ASN A 42 -3.24 18.13 -4.06
CA ASN A 42 -2.86 19.35 -3.33
C ASN A 42 -2.19 19.06 -1.98
N ILE A 43 -2.35 17.85 -1.45
CA ILE A 43 -1.76 17.41 -0.18
C ILE A 43 -0.29 17.01 -0.38
N ILE A 44 0.04 16.47 -1.56
CA ILE A 44 1.40 16.03 -1.89
C ILE A 44 2.26 17.27 -2.17
N LYS A 45 3.26 17.50 -1.33
CA LYS A 45 4.23 18.60 -1.48
C LYS A 45 5.64 18.04 -1.36
N SER A 46 6.53 18.43 -2.27
CA SER A 46 7.95 18.20 -2.10
C SER A 46 8.46 19.07 -0.95
N ARG A 47 9.03 18.42 0.07
CA ARG A 47 9.56 19.09 1.26
C ARG A 47 11.04 18.77 1.40
N GLN A 48 11.88 19.52 0.68
CA GLN A 48 13.33 19.30 0.63
C GLN A 48 14.03 19.37 2.00
N ASN A 49 13.41 20.07 2.97
CA ASN A 49 14.01 20.31 4.28
C ASN A 49 13.43 19.41 5.39
N VAL A 50 12.60 18.41 5.06
CA VAL A 50 12.05 17.49 6.06
C VAL A 50 12.89 16.24 6.09
N LYS A 51 13.61 16.04 7.20
CA LYS A 51 14.31 14.78 7.49
C LYS A 51 13.41 13.91 8.38
N ARG A 52 13.33 12.62 8.07
CA ARG A 52 12.62 11.64 8.92
C ARG A 52 13.58 11.17 10.01
N GLU A 53 13.18 11.36 11.26
CA GLU A 53 13.98 10.96 12.44
C GLU A 53 13.44 9.70 13.12
N TYR A 54 12.30 9.20 12.66
CA TYR A 54 11.68 7.98 13.17
C TYR A 54 12.10 6.74 12.37
N PRO A 55 12.12 5.55 12.99
CA PRO A 55 12.26 4.29 12.28
C PRO A 55 11.18 4.17 11.19
N LEU A 56 11.58 3.79 9.98
CA LEU A 56 10.69 3.67 8.84
C LEU A 56 10.73 2.26 8.26
N LEU A 57 9.57 1.64 8.10
CA LEU A 57 9.39 0.42 7.32
C LEU A 57 8.65 0.77 6.02
N ILE A 58 9.23 0.38 4.90
CA ILE A 58 8.62 0.44 3.58
C ILE A 58 8.37 -1.00 3.14
N LEU A 59 7.15 -1.29 2.67
CA LEU A 59 6.79 -2.63 2.21
C LEU A 59 5.93 -2.58 0.96
N SER A 60 6.01 -3.62 0.15
CA SER A 60 5.16 -3.82 -1.02
C SER A 60 4.90 -5.32 -1.23
N GLY A 61 3.80 -5.65 -1.90
CA GLY A 61 3.60 -7.01 -2.42
C GLY A 61 4.46 -7.27 -3.66
N ASP A 62 4.88 -8.52 -3.86
CA ASP A 62 5.67 -8.94 -5.03
C ASP A 62 4.92 -8.86 -6.36
N LYS A 63 3.58 -8.84 -6.31
CA LYS A 63 2.65 -8.76 -7.44
C LYS A 63 1.88 -7.44 -7.48
N ASP A 64 2.32 -6.44 -6.71
CA ASP A 64 1.81 -5.07 -6.85
C ASP A 64 2.19 -4.49 -8.23
N LEU A 65 1.60 -3.36 -8.59
CA LEU A 65 1.95 -2.60 -9.78
C LEU A 65 3.45 -2.33 -9.80
N GLU A 66 4.08 -2.55 -10.95
CA GLU A 66 5.52 -2.35 -11.13
C GLU A 66 5.96 -0.95 -10.69
N LEU A 67 5.14 0.07 -10.99
CA LEU A 67 5.37 1.43 -10.55
C LEU A 67 5.40 1.55 -9.02
N ALA A 68 4.49 0.90 -8.31
CA ALA A 68 4.45 0.94 -6.85
C ALA A 68 5.69 0.29 -6.24
N ILE A 69 6.09 -0.89 -6.73
CA ILE A 69 7.32 -1.58 -6.30
C ILE A 69 8.55 -0.71 -6.56
N ARG A 70 8.64 -0.11 -7.76
CA ARG A 70 9.74 0.79 -8.14
C ARG A 70 9.81 2.00 -7.23
N MET A 71 8.67 2.60 -6.89
CA MET A 71 8.63 3.77 -6.01
C MET A 71 8.98 3.43 -4.56
N SER A 72 8.54 2.29 -4.04
CA SER A 72 8.98 1.82 -2.72
C SER A 72 10.50 1.61 -2.65
N LYS A 73 11.10 1.05 -3.70
CA LYS A 73 12.57 0.90 -3.78
C LYS A 73 13.28 2.24 -3.81
N LEU A 74 12.76 3.20 -4.58
CA LEU A 74 13.32 4.55 -4.66
C LEU A 74 13.20 5.28 -3.32
N TRP A 75 12.05 5.18 -2.64
CA TRP A 75 11.88 5.76 -1.31
C TRP A 75 12.82 5.12 -0.27
N HIS A 76 13.05 3.81 -0.35
CA HIS A 76 14.03 3.16 0.51
C HIS A 76 15.46 3.63 0.23
N HIS A 77 15.81 3.84 -1.05
CA HIS A 77 17.10 4.41 -1.43
C HIS A 77 17.29 5.83 -0.87
N ASP A 78 16.27 6.68 -0.99
CA ASP A 78 16.30 8.06 -0.49
C ASP A 78 16.28 8.10 1.04
N GLU A 79 15.63 7.14 1.69
CA GLU A 79 15.54 6.98 3.14
C GLU A 79 16.46 5.85 3.61
N SER A 80 17.77 6.06 3.56
CA SER A 80 18.79 5.03 3.81
C SER A 80 18.71 4.31 5.17
N LYS A 81 18.02 4.89 6.17
CA LYS A 81 17.77 4.27 7.48
C LYS A 81 16.49 3.43 7.54
N SER A 82 15.69 3.42 6.48
CA SER A 82 14.47 2.63 6.41
C SER A 82 14.78 1.14 6.26
N LYS A 83 13.88 0.29 6.72
CA LYS A 83 13.84 -1.13 6.35
C LYS A 83 12.92 -1.29 5.15
N PHE A 84 13.30 -2.15 4.21
CA PHE A 84 12.49 -2.48 3.04
C PHE A 84 12.19 -3.96 2.98
N PHE A 85 10.93 -4.33 2.71
CA PHE A 85 10.52 -5.72 2.61
C PHE A 85 9.50 -5.94 1.48
N ILE A 86 9.66 -7.04 0.74
CA ILE A 86 8.68 -7.50 -0.24
C ILE A 86 7.89 -8.68 0.35
N ILE A 87 6.58 -8.52 0.45
CA ILE A 87 5.67 -9.58 0.87
C ILE A 87 5.43 -10.50 -0.35
N ASN A 88 5.89 -11.75 -0.24
CA ASN A 88 5.67 -12.75 -1.28
C ASN A 88 4.20 -13.14 -1.39
N ASN A 89 3.76 -13.45 -2.61
CA ASN A 89 2.38 -13.79 -2.94
C ASN A 89 1.38 -12.72 -2.47
N ALA A 90 1.65 -11.45 -2.79
CA ALA A 90 0.80 -10.34 -2.41
C ALA A 90 0.75 -9.24 -3.47
N GLY A 91 -0.43 -8.65 -3.66
CA GLY A 91 -0.63 -7.46 -4.50
C GLY A 91 -0.46 -6.16 -3.70
N HIS A 92 -1.22 -5.14 -4.11
CA HIS A 92 -1.19 -3.82 -3.49
C HIS A 92 -1.61 -3.84 -2.01
N CYS A 93 -2.71 -4.53 -1.70
CA CYS A 93 -3.13 -4.77 -0.32
C CYS A 93 -2.50 -6.05 0.22
N ALA A 94 -1.18 -6.02 0.43
CA ALA A 94 -0.42 -7.17 0.90
C ALA A 94 -0.88 -7.72 2.26
N ASN A 95 -1.48 -6.88 3.10
CA ASN A 95 -2.08 -7.27 4.37
C ASN A 95 -3.33 -8.15 4.20
N MET A 96 -4.04 -8.03 3.07
CA MET A 96 -5.17 -8.89 2.74
C MET A 96 -4.69 -10.18 2.08
N ASP A 97 -3.76 -10.08 1.13
CA ASP A 97 -3.32 -11.23 0.34
C ASP A 97 -2.44 -12.22 1.12
N ASN A 98 -1.57 -11.72 2.01
CA ASN A 98 -0.70 -12.55 2.85
C ASN A 98 -0.56 -11.95 4.25
N GLY A 99 -1.69 -11.91 4.97
CA GLY A 99 -1.77 -11.33 6.31
C GLY A 99 -0.79 -11.95 7.32
N ILE A 100 -0.48 -13.24 7.21
CA ILE A 100 0.47 -13.91 8.12
C ILE A 100 1.87 -13.33 7.95
N ASN A 101 2.39 -13.28 6.71
CA ASN A 101 3.73 -12.75 6.46
C ASN A 101 3.77 -11.23 6.74
N PHE A 102 2.75 -10.50 6.31
CA PHE A 102 2.61 -9.07 6.61
C PHE A 102 2.69 -8.80 8.12
N ASN A 103 1.88 -9.49 8.92
CA ASN A 103 1.85 -9.30 10.37
C ASN A 103 3.19 -9.67 11.01
N LYS A 104 3.85 -10.73 10.55
CA LYS A 104 5.18 -11.12 11.05
C LYS A 104 6.22 -10.03 10.81
N VAL A 105 6.24 -9.45 9.60
CA VAL A 105 7.18 -8.38 9.24
C VAL A 105 6.91 -7.11 10.04
N VAL A 106 5.65 -6.69 10.14
CA VAL A 106 5.26 -5.50 10.91
C VAL A 106 5.55 -5.69 12.40
N ALA A 107 5.17 -6.82 12.98
CA ALA A 107 5.43 -7.11 14.39
C ALA A 107 6.93 -7.15 14.70
N GLY A 108 7.72 -7.81 13.85
CA GLY A 108 9.18 -7.84 13.98
C GLY A 108 9.78 -6.43 13.91
N PHE A 109 9.33 -5.61 12.96
CA PHE A 109 9.75 -4.21 12.88
C PHE A 109 9.40 -3.43 14.14
N LEU A 110 8.18 -3.55 14.65
CA LEU A 110 7.74 -2.84 15.86
C LEU A 110 8.50 -3.29 17.11
N SER A 111 8.83 -4.58 17.24
CA SER A 111 9.65 -5.09 18.35
C SER A 111 11.10 -4.61 18.29
N ASP A 112 11.61 -4.28 17.11
CA ASP A 112 12.97 -3.74 16.93
C ASP A 112 13.06 -2.23 17.24
N ILE A 113 11.93 -1.53 17.31
CA ILE A 113 11.88 -0.13 17.70
C ILE A 113 12.05 -0.06 19.22
N LYS A 114 13.18 0.48 19.67
CA LYS A 114 13.47 0.80 21.07
C LYS A 114 12.96 2.18 21.43
#